data_AF-A0A1I4S507-F1
#
_entry.id   AF-A0A1I4S507-F1
#
_cell.length_a   1.000
_cell.length_b   1.000
_cell.length_c   1.000
_cell.angle_alpha   90.00
_cell.angle_beta   90.00
_cell.angle_gamma   90.00
#
_symmetry.space_group_name_H-M   'P 1'
#
loop_
_entity.id
_entity.type
_entity.pdbx_description
1 polymer ?
#
loop_
_entity_poly.entity_id
_entity_poly.type
_entity_poly.pdbx_seq_one_letter_code
_entity_poly.pdbx_strand_id
1 'polypeptide(L)'
;MTCGIRVLHPCARPGHPGLGHAPSYVFGMTIGFSSRAPRDARAPRAGRAPRAARIAVCCTAVCALGALAVAIDPEAVGPRPETGAQDAKAAPGSPSLYGHGTQVRRRAGAPEVPQDVSAVSWLVADAGSGAVLAAHDAHRRLPPASTLKTLFALTVLPGLPAGLRHTVKREELAGIGAGSSLVGVQEDRTYTVADLWRGVFLSSGNDAVRVLAHLNGGWKATAEQMRDKARALGARDTHVVSPDGYDAPGQVSSAYDLAVFGRAGLRNAEFAGYCATATAKFPAGGWSYGIQNTNRLLTGVGVERYPGLIGVKNGYTTNAGNTLIAAAKRGGRTLVVTVMRPESGGGHAVYEEARSLLDWGFAAAGRVDAVGSLVPPRPAAAPQAGPGSLPAERAEAAVVTVPGWPVVGAITGAAGVGAAAVALTLRLRFGRSARG
;
A
#
# COMPACT_ATOMS: atom_id res chain seq x y z
N MET A 1 -15.35 2.89 39.83
CA MET A 1 -16.00 1.62 40.22
C MET A 1 -14.91 0.57 40.35
N THR A 2 -14.81 -0.10 41.49
CA THR A 2 -13.85 -1.19 41.74
C THR A 2 -14.42 -2.51 41.21
N CYS A 3 -13.63 -3.25 40.44
CA CYS A 3 -13.99 -4.59 39.97
C CYS A 3 -13.28 -5.63 40.84
N GLY A 4 -14.05 -6.38 41.64
CA GLY A 4 -13.55 -7.47 42.46
C GLY A 4 -13.87 -8.82 41.81
N ILE A 5 -12.83 -9.59 41.47
CA ILE A 5 -12.99 -10.97 40.98
C ILE A 5 -13.12 -11.91 42.18
N ARG A 6 -14.21 -12.69 42.24
CA ARG A 6 -14.43 -13.70 43.28
C ARG A 6 -14.30 -15.09 42.66
N VAL A 7 -13.21 -15.78 42.96
CA VAL A 7 -12.97 -17.17 42.51
C VAL A 7 -13.73 -18.12 43.44
N LEU A 8 -14.55 -19.01 42.86
CA LEU A 8 -15.20 -20.11 43.58
C LEU A 8 -14.46 -21.42 43.26
N HIS A 9 -13.95 -22.09 44.28
CA HIS A 9 -13.41 -23.45 44.14
C HIS A 9 -14.55 -24.48 44.21
N PRO A 10 -14.59 -25.48 43.30
CA PRO A 10 -15.50 -26.61 43.43
C PRO A 10 -15.01 -27.57 44.52
N CYS A 11 -15.92 -28.00 45.40
CA CYS A 11 -15.66 -28.98 46.45
C CYS A 11 -15.89 -30.40 45.90
N ALA A 12 -14.92 -31.30 46.06
CA ALA A 12 -15.03 -32.69 45.58
C ALA A 12 -15.69 -33.61 46.63
N ARG A 13 -16.53 -34.55 46.17
CA ARG A 13 -16.97 -35.72 46.95
C ARG A 13 -16.58 -37.02 46.21
N PRO A 14 -16.16 -38.08 46.91
CA PRO A 14 -15.74 -39.34 46.29
C PRO A 14 -16.91 -40.31 46.08
N GLY A 15 -16.85 -41.17 45.05
CA GLY A 15 -17.88 -42.22 44.85
C GLY A 15 -17.83 -43.02 43.54
N HIS A 16 -16.93 -44.02 43.49
CA HIS A 16 -16.95 -45.23 42.63
C HIS A 16 -16.83 -45.15 41.08
N PRO A 17 -16.28 -46.21 40.43
CA PRO A 17 -15.79 -46.15 39.05
C PRO A 17 -16.72 -46.81 38.01
N GLY A 18 -16.67 -46.32 36.76
CA GLY A 18 -17.26 -47.02 35.62
C GLY A 18 -17.20 -46.24 34.31
N LEU A 19 -16.50 -46.80 33.31
CA LEU A 19 -16.54 -46.48 31.87
C LEU A 19 -16.17 -45.04 31.46
N GLY A 20 -15.02 -44.91 30.79
CA GLY A 20 -14.50 -43.63 30.32
C GLY A 20 -15.18 -43.09 29.06
N HIS A 21 -15.75 -41.90 29.17
CA HIS A 21 -15.93 -40.94 28.08
C HIS A 21 -15.41 -39.58 28.54
N ALA A 22 -14.59 -38.92 27.72
CA ALA A 22 -14.02 -37.63 28.06
C ALA A 22 -15.08 -36.51 27.87
N PRO A 23 -15.37 -35.66 28.87
CA PRO A 23 -16.32 -34.58 28.73
C PRO A 23 -15.70 -33.39 27.99
N SER A 24 -16.31 -33.00 26.87
CA SER A 24 -16.00 -31.76 26.16
C SER A 24 -16.49 -30.54 26.95
N TYR A 25 -15.56 -29.70 27.42
CA TYR A 25 -15.91 -28.45 28.13
C TYR A 25 -16.23 -27.32 27.15
N VAL A 26 -17.52 -27.00 27.02
CA VAL A 26 -18.00 -25.81 26.31
C VAL A 26 -18.05 -24.62 27.27
N PHE A 27 -17.19 -23.62 27.06
CA PHE A 27 -17.24 -22.37 27.82
C PHE A 27 -18.29 -21.43 27.21
N GLY A 28 -19.53 -21.50 27.71
CA GLY A 28 -20.59 -20.54 27.39
C GLY A 28 -20.44 -19.27 28.23
N MET A 29 -20.20 -18.12 27.59
CA MET A 29 -20.12 -16.82 28.26
C MET A 29 -21.33 -15.96 27.91
N THR A 30 -22.33 -15.94 28.79
CA THR A 30 -23.54 -15.12 28.63
C THR A 30 -23.35 -13.75 29.25
N ILE A 31 -23.30 -12.68 28.43
CA ILE A 31 -23.26 -11.30 28.91
C ILE A 31 -24.69 -10.76 29.02
N GLY A 32 -25.23 -10.74 30.23
CA GLY A 32 -26.53 -10.12 30.52
C GLY A 32 -26.40 -8.61 30.76
N PHE A 33 -27.01 -7.80 29.90
CA PHE A 33 -27.15 -6.36 30.12
C PHE A 33 -28.45 -6.05 30.87
N SER A 34 -28.35 -5.37 32.02
CA SER A 34 -29.50 -4.85 32.77
C SER A 34 -29.57 -3.33 32.61
N SER A 35 -30.62 -2.83 31.97
CA SER A 35 -30.86 -1.40 31.79
C SER A 35 -31.75 -0.85 32.92
N ARG A 36 -31.16 0.02 33.77
CA ARG A 36 -31.93 0.95 34.60
C ARG A 36 -31.65 2.38 34.14
N ALA A 37 -32.70 3.06 33.67
CA ALA A 37 -32.64 4.49 33.36
C ALA A 37 -32.87 5.33 34.64
N PRO A 38 -32.11 6.40 34.87
CA PRO A 38 -32.48 7.47 35.79
C PRO A 38 -33.34 8.53 35.07
N ARG A 39 -34.24 9.17 35.82
CA ARG A 39 -35.09 10.29 35.37
C ARG A 39 -34.43 11.66 35.62
N ASP A 40 -34.89 12.63 34.84
CA ASP A 40 -34.97 14.08 35.09
C ASP A 40 -33.69 14.89 35.41
N ALA A 41 -33.33 15.78 34.48
CA ALA A 41 -32.76 17.10 34.78
C ALA A 41 -33.17 18.14 33.72
N ARG A 42 -33.51 19.36 34.15
CA ARG A 42 -34.06 20.45 33.31
C ARG A 42 -33.00 21.16 32.47
N ALA A 43 -33.41 21.68 31.32
CA ALA A 43 -32.61 22.61 30.50
C ALA A 43 -32.68 24.07 31.00
N PRO A 44 -31.62 24.88 30.82
CA PRO A 44 -31.68 26.33 30.81
C PRO A 44 -31.63 26.92 29.38
N ARG A 45 -32.10 28.17 29.24
CA ARG A 45 -32.31 28.88 27.96
C ARG A 45 -31.06 29.58 27.41
N ALA A 46 -31.17 29.93 26.12
CA ALA A 46 -30.25 30.70 25.30
C ALA A 46 -29.64 31.98 25.95
N GLY A 47 -28.35 32.19 25.70
CA GLY A 47 -27.65 33.47 25.84
C GLY A 47 -27.24 34.04 24.48
N ARG A 48 -27.29 35.38 24.33
CA ARG A 48 -27.07 36.10 23.07
C ARG A 48 -25.58 36.21 22.68
N ALA A 49 -25.28 36.17 21.38
CA ALA A 49 -24.03 36.67 20.80
C ALA A 49 -24.29 38.01 20.04
N PRO A 50 -23.38 39.00 20.09
CA PRO A 50 -23.52 40.25 19.35
C PRO A 50 -23.09 40.13 17.88
N ARG A 51 -23.67 40.98 17.02
CA ARG A 51 -23.35 41.14 15.59
C ARG A 51 -22.45 42.36 15.36
N ALA A 52 -21.43 42.24 14.51
CA ALA A 52 -20.85 43.27 13.62
C ALA A 52 -19.60 42.68 12.92
N ALA A 53 -19.25 42.99 11.67
CA ALA A 53 -19.93 43.73 10.62
C ALA A 53 -19.57 43.13 9.25
N ARG A 54 -20.45 43.29 8.25
CA ARG A 54 -20.09 43.13 6.83
C ARG A 54 -19.71 44.50 6.29
N ILE A 55 -18.57 44.61 5.62
CA ILE A 55 -18.29 45.72 4.71
C ILE A 55 -18.22 45.14 3.30
N ALA A 56 -19.13 45.59 2.45
CA ALA A 56 -19.03 45.45 1.01
C ALA A 56 -18.72 46.84 0.45
N VAL A 57 -17.73 46.93 -0.43
CA VAL A 57 -17.53 48.07 -1.33
C VAL A 57 -17.34 47.48 -2.72
N CYS A 58 -18.01 48.08 -3.70
CA CYS A 58 -18.06 47.66 -5.10
C CYS A 58 -17.84 48.89 -5.99
N CYS A 59 -17.59 48.67 -7.29
CA CYS A 59 -17.48 49.69 -8.36
C CYS A 59 -16.23 50.60 -8.28
N THR A 60 -15.67 51.26 -9.31
CA THR A 60 -15.70 51.24 -10.81
C THR A 60 -14.64 52.27 -11.27
N ALA A 61 -14.03 52.30 -12.46
CA ALA A 61 -13.80 51.37 -13.58
C ALA A 61 -12.83 52.10 -14.57
N VAL A 62 -12.76 51.69 -15.86
CA VAL A 62 -12.13 52.41 -17.01
C VAL A 62 -10.58 52.40 -17.04
N CYS A 63 -9.86 52.28 -18.16
CA CYS A 63 -9.92 51.47 -19.41
C CYS A 63 -8.93 52.09 -20.43
N ALA A 64 -8.60 51.33 -21.48
CA ALA A 64 -7.90 51.72 -22.73
C ALA A 64 -6.35 51.77 -22.70
N LEU A 65 -5.63 51.37 -23.76
CA LEU A 65 -5.87 50.36 -24.82
C LEU A 65 -4.54 50.14 -25.56
N GLY A 66 -4.27 48.93 -26.06
CA GLY A 66 -3.06 48.64 -26.83
C GLY A 66 -3.08 47.21 -27.38
N ALA A 67 -3.72 47.02 -28.53
CA ALA A 67 -3.90 45.71 -29.12
C ALA A 67 -2.67 45.26 -29.92
N LEU A 68 -2.34 43.97 -29.83
CA LEU A 68 -1.77 43.24 -30.95
C LEU A 68 -2.47 41.89 -31.04
N ALA A 69 -3.29 41.72 -32.07
CA ALA A 69 -3.97 40.46 -32.33
C ALA A 69 -3.06 39.53 -33.14
N VAL A 70 -2.84 38.33 -32.62
CA VAL A 70 -2.47 37.16 -33.42
C VAL A 70 -3.56 36.13 -33.19
N ALA A 71 -4.21 35.70 -34.26
CA ALA A 71 -5.26 34.68 -34.19
C ALA A 71 -4.66 33.34 -33.76
N ILE A 72 -5.38 32.61 -32.91
CA ILE A 72 -5.08 31.22 -32.59
C ILE A 72 -6.38 30.45 -32.80
N ASP A 73 -6.35 29.48 -33.72
CA ASP A 73 -7.51 28.64 -34.04
C ASP A 73 -8.01 27.84 -32.84
N PRO A 74 -9.33 27.69 -32.66
CA PRO A 74 -9.92 26.84 -31.63
C PRO A 74 -10.00 25.36 -32.07
N GLU A 75 -8.97 24.80 -32.71
CA GLU A 75 -8.98 23.41 -33.16
C GLU A 75 -7.60 22.71 -33.10
N ALA A 76 -7.23 22.22 -31.90
CA ALA A 76 -6.13 21.26 -31.73
C ALA A 76 -6.27 20.47 -30.41
N VAL A 77 -7.29 19.60 -30.31
CA VAL A 77 -7.26 18.51 -29.31
C VAL A 77 -6.21 17.51 -29.76
N GLY A 78 -4.96 17.73 -29.33
CA GLY A 78 -3.84 16.86 -29.65
C GLY A 78 -4.10 15.42 -29.15
N PRO A 79 -3.69 14.38 -29.90
CA PRO A 79 -3.93 13.01 -29.51
C PRO A 79 -3.22 12.69 -28.18
N ARG A 80 -3.94 11.95 -27.33
CA ARG A 80 -3.43 11.42 -26.06
C ARG A 80 -2.18 10.58 -26.35
N PRO A 81 -1.08 10.68 -25.56
CA PRO A 81 0.11 9.86 -25.82
C PRO A 81 -0.23 8.38 -25.67
N GLU A 82 -0.22 7.64 -26.77
CA GLU A 82 -0.34 6.18 -26.74
C GLU A 82 0.89 5.63 -26.04
N THR A 83 0.72 5.03 -24.85
CA THR A 83 1.78 4.32 -24.16
C THR A 83 2.05 3.00 -24.88
N GLY A 84 2.86 3.06 -25.93
CA GLY A 84 3.27 1.91 -26.72
C GLY A 84 4.11 0.92 -25.91
N ALA A 85 3.45 -0.09 -25.34
CA ALA A 85 4.04 -1.41 -25.16
C ALA A 85 3.57 -2.26 -26.34
N GLN A 86 4.51 -2.80 -27.13
CA GLN A 86 4.18 -3.64 -28.29
C GLN A 86 3.80 -5.06 -27.82
N ASP A 87 2.57 -5.21 -27.33
CA ASP A 87 1.90 -6.50 -27.35
C ASP A 87 1.38 -6.75 -28.78
N ALA A 88 1.55 -7.97 -29.28
CA ALA A 88 1.00 -8.37 -30.57
C ALA A 88 -0.51 -8.11 -30.57
N LYS A 89 -0.98 -7.29 -31.52
CA LYS A 89 -2.31 -6.66 -31.55
C LYS A 89 -3.42 -7.73 -31.46
N ALA A 90 -3.86 -8.01 -30.24
CA ALA A 90 -4.87 -9.03 -29.98
C ALA A 90 -6.17 -8.66 -30.72
N ALA A 91 -6.81 -9.64 -31.34
CA ALA A 91 -8.06 -9.40 -32.07
C ALA A 91 -9.12 -8.82 -31.12
N PRO A 92 -9.99 -7.88 -31.55
CA PRO A 92 -11.03 -7.31 -30.71
C PRO A 92 -11.85 -8.40 -29.99
N GLY A 93 -11.98 -8.27 -28.67
CA GLY A 93 -12.67 -9.28 -27.83
C GLY A 93 -11.81 -10.48 -27.38
N SER A 94 -10.54 -10.58 -27.80
CA SER A 94 -9.63 -11.62 -27.27
C SER A 94 -9.37 -11.40 -25.77
N PRO A 95 -9.32 -12.46 -24.94
CA PRO A 95 -9.05 -12.30 -23.52
C PRO A 95 -7.71 -11.61 -23.26
N SER A 96 -7.69 -10.64 -22.35
CA SER A 96 -6.58 -9.73 -22.09
C SER A 96 -6.53 -9.36 -20.62
N LEU A 97 -5.33 -9.19 -20.06
CA LEU A 97 -5.11 -8.70 -18.69
C LEU A 97 -5.86 -7.37 -18.39
N TYR A 98 -6.04 -6.53 -19.40
CA TYR A 98 -6.74 -5.24 -19.28
C TYR A 98 -8.27 -5.33 -19.51
N GLY A 99 -8.80 -6.54 -19.77
CA GLY A 99 -10.22 -6.77 -19.99
C GLY A 99 -11.06 -6.81 -18.70
N HIS A 100 -12.35 -6.53 -18.83
CA HIS A 100 -13.33 -6.61 -17.75
C HIS A 100 -13.85 -8.03 -17.51
N GLY A 101 -14.25 -8.35 -16.28
CA GLY A 101 -14.72 -9.68 -15.91
C GLY A 101 -13.62 -10.75 -16.04
N THR A 102 -13.99 -12.03 -16.09
CA THR A 102 -13.03 -13.15 -16.14
C THR A 102 -12.33 -13.26 -17.49
N GLN A 103 -11.00 -13.19 -17.46
CA GLN A 103 -10.09 -13.22 -18.61
C GLN A 103 -9.21 -14.47 -18.55
N VAL A 104 -9.35 -15.39 -19.51
CA VAL A 104 -8.55 -16.62 -19.60
C VAL A 104 -8.43 -17.10 -21.06
N ARG A 105 -7.26 -17.57 -21.50
CA ARG A 105 -7.06 -18.20 -22.82
C ARG A 105 -6.89 -19.70 -22.63
N ARG A 106 -7.98 -20.45 -22.72
CA ARG A 106 -8.00 -21.92 -22.51
C ARG A 106 -7.66 -22.66 -23.80
N ARG A 107 -6.79 -23.67 -23.69
CA ARG A 107 -6.57 -24.69 -24.73
C ARG A 107 -7.51 -25.88 -24.50
N ALA A 108 -7.57 -26.79 -25.47
CA ALA A 108 -8.32 -28.03 -25.34
C ALA A 108 -7.96 -28.80 -24.05
N GLY A 109 -8.98 -29.25 -23.32
CA GLY A 109 -8.80 -29.99 -22.06
C GLY A 109 -8.34 -29.15 -20.85
N ALA A 110 -8.27 -27.83 -20.93
CA ALA A 110 -8.06 -26.99 -19.75
C ALA A 110 -9.26 -27.03 -18.80
N PRO A 111 -9.08 -27.03 -17.46
CA PRO A 111 -10.20 -26.91 -16.53
C PRO A 111 -10.93 -25.57 -16.70
N GLU A 112 -12.23 -25.55 -16.39
CA GLU A 112 -12.99 -24.31 -16.21
C GLU A 112 -12.41 -23.48 -15.06
N VAL A 113 -12.47 -22.16 -15.16
CA VAL A 113 -12.19 -21.28 -14.02
C VAL A 113 -13.32 -21.46 -13.00
N PRO A 114 -13.03 -21.55 -11.67
CA PRO A 114 -14.06 -21.69 -10.66
C PRO A 114 -15.10 -20.56 -10.73
N GLN A 115 -16.38 -20.91 -10.76
CA GLN A 115 -17.50 -19.96 -10.93
C GLN A 115 -18.04 -19.41 -9.60
N ASP A 116 -17.60 -19.98 -8.48
CA ASP A 116 -17.95 -19.64 -7.10
C ASP A 116 -17.07 -18.53 -6.50
N VAL A 117 -16.11 -17.99 -7.27
CA VAL A 117 -15.25 -16.88 -6.84
C VAL A 117 -16.03 -15.57 -6.85
N SER A 118 -16.41 -15.10 -5.67
CA SER A 118 -17.18 -13.86 -5.48
C SER A 118 -16.31 -12.60 -5.31
N ALA A 119 -14.98 -12.71 -5.42
CA ALA A 119 -14.08 -11.57 -5.37
C ALA A 119 -14.23 -10.61 -6.55
N VAL A 120 -14.44 -9.33 -6.20
CA VAL A 120 -14.56 -8.19 -7.12
C VAL A 120 -13.32 -7.98 -8.01
N SER A 121 -12.15 -8.44 -7.58
CA SER A 121 -10.94 -8.46 -8.41
C SER A 121 -10.01 -9.58 -7.96
N TRP A 122 -9.48 -10.36 -8.89
CA TRP A 122 -8.52 -11.42 -8.61
C TRP A 122 -7.56 -11.68 -9.78
N LEU A 123 -6.44 -12.34 -9.51
CA LEU A 123 -5.44 -12.71 -10.51
C LEU A 123 -4.70 -13.99 -10.13
N VAL A 124 -4.39 -14.84 -11.12
CA VAL A 124 -3.55 -16.04 -11.01
C VAL A 124 -2.36 -15.91 -11.95
N ALA A 125 -1.15 -15.99 -11.43
CA ALA A 125 0.08 -15.90 -12.22
C ALA A 125 1.16 -16.90 -11.81
N ASP A 126 2.01 -17.23 -12.78
CA ASP A 126 3.25 -17.97 -12.58
C ASP A 126 4.33 -17.03 -12.04
N ALA A 127 4.88 -17.30 -10.85
CA ALA A 127 5.80 -16.39 -10.17
C ALA A 127 7.19 -16.33 -10.85
N GLY A 128 7.62 -17.42 -11.48
CA GLY A 128 8.91 -17.49 -12.17
C GLY A 128 8.89 -16.60 -13.42
N SER A 129 8.13 -17.03 -14.43
CA SER A 129 7.98 -16.33 -15.70
C SER A 129 7.34 -14.94 -15.54
N GLY A 130 6.36 -14.82 -14.64
CA GLY A 130 5.47 -13.66 -14.55
C GLY A 130 4.23 -13.77 -15.44
N ALA A 131 4.02 -14.88 -16.17
CA ALA A 131 2.85 -15.06 -17.01
C ALA A 131 1.55 -15.04 -16.18
N VAL A 132 0.61 -14.17 -16.56
CA VAL A 132 -0.75 -14.15 -15.98
C VAL A 132 -1.60 -15.19 -16.69
N LEU A 133 -2.10 -16.16 -15.94
CA LEU A 133 -2.81 -17.34 -16.45
C LEU A 133 -4.32 -17.06 -16.59
N ALA A 134 -4.89 -16.38 -15.59
CA ALA A 134 -6.23 -15.82 -15.62
C ALA A 134 -6.32 -14.64 -14.66
N ALA A 135 -7.29 -13.77 -14.88
CA ALA A 135 -7.64 -12.69 -13.94
C ALA A 135 -9.11 -12.30 -14.07
N HIS A 136 -9.62 -11.54 -13.11
CA HIS A 136 -10.92 -10.87 -13.18
C HIS A 136 -10.78 -9.43 -12.72
N ASP A 137 -11.18 -8.47 -13.56
CA ASP A 137 -11.04 -7.03 -13.30
C ASP A 137 -9.64 -6.68 -12.72
N ALA A 138 -8.56 -7.20 -13.33
CA ALA A 138 -7.23 -7.25 -12.72
C ALA A 138 -6.66 -5.89 -12.26
N HIS A 139 -7.04 -4.84 -13.00
CA HIS A 139 -6.63 -3.45 -12.81
C HIS A 139 -7.66 -2.58 -12.05
N ARG A 140 -8.71 -3.19 -11.49
CA ARG A 140 -9.73 -2.47 -10.72
C ARG A 140 -9.14 -1.95 -9.42
N ARG A 141 -9.24 -0.63 -9.24
CA ARG A 141 -8.68 0.09 -8.09
C ARG A 141 -9.55 -0.12 -6.86
N LEU A 142 -9.00 -0.80 -5.86
CA LEU A 142 -9.66 -1.14 -4.60
C LEU A 142 -8.72 -0.81 -3.42
N PRO A 143 -9.24 -0.46 -2.23
CA PRO A 143 -8.42 -0.33 -1.04
C PRO A 143 -7.69 -1.66 -0.73
N PRO A 144 -6.36 -1.66 -0.51
CA PRO A 144 -5.57 -2.89 -0.40
C PRO A 144 -5.57 -3.52 0.99
N ALA A 145 -6.03 -2.80 2.02
CA ALA A 145 -5.78 -3.13 3.43
C ALA A 145 -4.28 -3.46 3.67
N SER A 146 -4.01 -4.34 4.64
CA SER A 146 -2.65 -4.76 4.99
C SER A 146 -1.89 -5.55 3.91
N THR A 147 -2.47 -5.89 2.75
CA THR A 147 -1.67 -6.48 1.65
C THR A 147 -0.64 -5.50 1.09
N LEU A 148 -0.88 -4.19 1.22
CA LEU A 148 0.08 -3.14 0.85
C LEU A 148 1.38 -3.19 1.67
N LYS A 149 1.39 -3.88 2.82
CA LYS A 149 2.62 -4.13 3.60
C LYS A 149 3.67 -4.93 2.80
N THR A 150 3.29 -5.59 1.70
CA THR A 150 4.23 -6.19 0.73
C THR A 150 5.05 -5.14 -0.02
N LEU A 151 4.43 -4.04 -0.47
CA LEU A 151 5.12 -2.89 -1.06
C LEU A 151 5.99 -2.15 -0.04
N PHE A 152 5.50 -2.03 1.21
CA PHE A 152 6.29 -1.49 2.32
C PHE A 152 7.57 -2.31 2.54
N ALA A 153 7.45 -3.63 2.62
CA ALA A 153 8.61 -4.51 2.74
C ALA A 153 9.56 -4.40 1.53
N LEU A 154 9.05 -4.37 0.30
CA LEU A 154 9.87 -4.12 -0.91
C LEU A 154 10.60 -2.77 -0.95
N THR A 155 10.14 -1.82 -0.14
CA THR A 155 10.73 -0.48 -0.02
C THR A 155 11.76 -0.44 1.10
N VAL A 156 11.40 -0.93 2.29
CA VAL A 156 12.17 -0.71 3.54
C VAL A 156 13.09 -1.87 3.91
N LEU A 157 12.68 -3.12 3.68
CA LEU A 157 13.43 -4.31 4.09
C LEU A 157 14.88 -4.33 3.55
N PRO A 158 15.16 -3.98 2.27
CA PRO A 158 16.54 -3.97 1.76
C PRO A 158 17.47 -2.93 2.42
N GLY A 159 16.92 -1.91 3.09
CA GLY A 159 17.68 -0.83 3.71
C GLY A 159 17.95 -1.01 5.21
N LEU A 160 17.26 -1.96 5.88
CA LEU A 160 17.35 -2.16 7.32
C LEU A 160 17.87 -3.57 7.64
N PRO A 161 19.15 -3.74 8.06
CA PRO A 161 19.70 -5.04 8.38
C PRO A 161 18.94 -5.75 9.51
N ALA A 162 18.58 -7.03 9.31
CA ALA A 162 17.79 -7.83 10.25
C ALA A 162 18.30 -7.79 11.71
N GLY A 163 19.63 -7.75 11.91
CA GLY A 163 20.27 -7.71 13.22
C GLY A 163 20.37 -6.33 13.87
N LEU A 164 19.99 -5.24 13.18
CA LEU A 164 19.96 -3.89 13.75
C LEU A 164 19.03 -3.87 14.96
N ARG A 165 19.53 -3.33 16.07
CA ARG A 165 18.78 -3.16 17.32
C ARG A 165 18.32 -1.72 17.43
N HIS A 166 17.04 -1.52 17.74
CA HIS A 166 16.45 -0.19 17.92
C HIS A 166 15.63 -0.13 19.20
N THR A 167 15.86 0.90 20.03
CA THR A 167 15.04 1.19 21.21
C THR A 167 13.94 2.17 20.81
N VAL A 168 12.70 1.71 20.92
CA VAL A 168 11.53 2.42 20.39
C VAL A 168 11.22 3.66 21.22
N LYS A 169 11.01 4.78 20.54
CA LYS A 169 10.64 6.05 21.16
C LYS A 169 9.14 6.30 21.09
N ARG A 170 8.63 7.14 21.98
CA ARG A 170 7.20 7.49 22.09
C ARG A 170 6.59 7.97 20.78
N GLU A 171 7.29 8.87 20.11
CA GLU A 171 6.85 9.51 18.86
C GLU A 171 6.71 8.51 17.71
N GLU A 172 7.45 7.40 17.76
CA GLU A 172 7.43 6.34 16.75
C GLU A 172 6.17 5.46 16.84
N LEU A 173 5.41 5.55 17.94
CA LEU A 173 4.13 4.85 18.12
C LEU A 173 2.92 5.80 17.96
N ALA A 174 3.16 7.06 17.57
CA ALA A 174 2.10 8.05 17.40
C ALA A 174 1.23 7.82 16.14
N GLY A 175 -0.04 8.22 16.20
CA GLY A 175 -0.96 8.20 15.06
C GLY A 175 -1.47 6.81 14.65
N ILE A 176 -1.32 5.80 15.52
CA ILE A 176 -1.92 4.48 15.33
C ILE A 176 -3.43 4.58 15.58
N GLY A 177 -4.25 4.24 14.57
CA GLY A 177 -5.71 4.25 14.69
C GLY A 177 -6.22 3.09 15.56
N ALA A 178 -7.29 3.31 16.33
CA ALA A 178 -7.79 2.34 17.32
C ALA A 178 -8.21 0.96 16.75
N GLY A 179 -8.55 0.88 15.45
CA GLY A 179 -8.84 -0.38 14.74
C GLY A 179 -7.62 -1.05 14.09
N SER A 180 -6.40 -0.58 14.37
CA SER A 180 -5.17 -1.15 13.82
C SER A 180 -4.89 -2.55 14.37
N SER A 181 -4.43 -3.47 13.53
CA SER A 181 -3.71 -4.66 14.02
C SER A 181 -2.38 -4.21 14.63
N LEU A 182 -2.04 -4.74 15.80
CA LEU A 182 -0.79 -4.45 16.51
C LEU A 182 -0.09 -5.77 16.84
N VAL A 183 1.24 -5.78 16.81
CA VAL A 183 1.99 -6.91 17.37
C VAL A 183 2.15 -6.75 18.88
N GLY A 184 2.34 -5.53 19.38
CA GLY A 184 2.61 -5.21 20.78
C GLY A 184 3.99 -4.58 21.01
N VAL A 185 4.44 -3.72 20.10
CA VAL A 185 5.63 -2.87 20.27
C VAL A 185 5.38 -1.85 21.38
N GLN A 186 6.39 -1.57 22.22
CA GLN A 186 6.27 -0.61 23.32
C GLN A 186 7.45 0.36 23.35
N GLU A 187 7.19 1.57 23.84
CA GLU A 187 8.16 2.61 24.18
C GLU A 187 9.24 2.06 25.14
N ASP A 188 10.46 2.60 25.03
CA ASP A 188 11.67 2.27 25.81
C ASP A 188 12.14 0.80 25.71
N ARG A 189 11.62 0.03 24.75
CA ARG A 189 12.04 -1.37 24.51
C ARG A 189 12.89 -1.52 23.27
N THR A 190 13.97 -2.29 23.39
CA THR A 190 14.83 -2.66 22.26
C THR A 190 14.30 -3.89 21.51
N TYR A 191 14.06 -3.72 20.21
CA TYR A 191 13.72 -4.80 19.28
C TYR A 191 14.84 -4.98 18.26
N THR A 192 14.97 -6.18 17.68
CA THR A 192 15.71 -6.31 16.40
C THR A 192 14.78 -5.93 15.24
N VAL A 193 15.33 -5.45 14.13
CA VAL A 193 14.58 -5.24 12.88
C VAL A 193 13.88 -6.53 12.44
N ALA A 194 14.50 -7.69 12.66
CA ALA A 194 13.88 -9.00 12.41
C ALA A 194 12.63 -9.26 13.28
N ASP A 195 12.59 -8.81 14.53
CA ASP A 195 11.39 -8.91 15.38
C ASP A 195 10.26 -8.04 14.83
N LEU A 196 10.58 -6.81 14.45
CA LEU A 196 9.61 -5.89 13.84
C LEU A 196 9.03 -6.49 12.55
N TRP A 197 9.86 -7.05 11.66
CA TRP A 197 9.37 -7.74 10.45
C TRP A 197 8.51 -8.96 10.76
N ARG A 198 8.83 -9.76 11.78
CA ARG A 198 7.92 -10.83 12.26
C ARG A 198 6.56 -10.24 12.67
N GLY A 199 6.53 -9.11 13.37
CA GLY A 199 5.30 -8.41 13.71
C GLY A 199 4.51 -7.91 12.50
N VAL A 200 5.18 -7.36 11.49
CA VAL A 200 4.57 -6.91 10.22
C VAL A 200 3.94 -8.07 9.45
N PHE A 201 4.64 -9.19 9.29
CA PHE A 201 4.16 -10.31 8.47
C PHE A 201 3.16 -11.19 9.21
N LEU A 202 3.45 -11.58 10.46
CA LEU A 202 2.61 -12.54 11.19
C LEU A 202 1.38 -11.85 11.79
N SER A 203 1.58 -10.79 12.59
CA SER A 203 0.50 -10.10 13.32
C SER A 203 -0.10 -8.92 12.55
N SER A 204 0.41 -8.59 11.36
CA SER A 204 -0.01 -7.42 10.58
C SER A 204 0.22 -6.08 11.30
N GLY A 205 1.16 -6.03 12.25
CA GLY A 205 1.33 -4.94 13.21
C GLY A 205 1.65 -3.58 12.60
N ASN A 206 0.73 -2.62 12.72
CA ASN A 206 0.92 -1.23 12.29
C ASN A 206 1.94 -0.49 13.17
N ASP A 207 2.05 -0.87 14.45
CA ASP A 207 3.09 -0.44 15.38
C ASP A 207 4.50 -0.79 14.89
N ALA A 208 4.71 -2.02 14.42
CA ALA A 208 5.98 -2.42 13.81
C ALA A 208 6.26 -1.66 12.50
N VAL A 209 5.23 -1.43 11.66
CA VAL A 209 5.37 -0.60 10.45
C VAL A 209 5.75 0.84 10.80
N ARG A 210 5.20 1.43 11.87
CA ARG A 210 5.52 2.80 12.30
C ARG A 210 6.99 2.95 12.68
N VAL A 211 7.52 2.05 13.52
CA VAL A 211 8.94 2.06 13.91
C VAL A 211 9.86 1.85 12.70
N LEU A 212 9.57 0.86 11.85
CA LEU A 212 10.35 0.61 10.63
C LEU A 212 10.29 1.80 9.64
N ALA A 213 9.14 2.49 9.54
CA ALA A 213 9.02 3.72 8.75
C ALA A 213 9.81 4.89 9.36
N HIS A 214 9.91 5.00 10.69
CA HIS A 214 10.78 5.99 11.35
C HIS A 214 12.26 5.73 11.04
N LEU A 215 12.72 4.49 11.15
CA LEU A 215 14.08 4.08 10.76
C LEU A 215 14.38 4.34 9.27
N ASN A 216 13.35 4.38 8.42
CA ASN A 216 13.43 4.64 6.99
C ASN A 216 13.26 6.14 6.60
N GLY A 217 13.46 7.05 7.55
CA GLY A 217 13.35 8.51 7.32
C GLY A 217 11.96 9.11 7.56
N GLY A 218 11.06 8.37 8.20
CA GLY A 218 9.75 8.83 8.64
C GLY A 218 8.58 8.40 7.74
N TRP A 219 7.37 8.57 8.28
CA TRP A 219 6.10 8.11 7.68
C TRP A 219 5.86 8.64 6.26
N LYS A 220 6.03 9.96 6.06
CA LYS A 220 5.80 10.63 4.77
C LYS A 220 6.84 10.23 3.73
N ALA A 221 8.13 10.28 4.08
CA ALA A 221 9.22 9.89 3.20
C ALA A 221 9.11 8.41 2.79
N THR A 222 8.69 7.54 3.71
CA THR A 222 8.46 6.12 3.38
C THR A 222 7.28 5.94 2.42
N ALA A 223 6.18 6.67 2.59
CA ALA A 223 5.06 6.64 1.64
C ALA A 223 5.45 7.18 0.25
N GLU A 224 6.32 8.19 0.18
CA GLU A 224 6.92 8.69 -1.06
C GLU A 224 7.76 7.61 -1.75
N GLN A 225 8.72 7.01 -1.04
CA GLN A 225 9.55 5.92 -1.55
C GLN A 225 8.73 4.70 -1.99
N MET A 226 7.61 4.39 -1.30
CA MET A 226 6.69 3.31 -1.71
C MET A 226 5.99 3.62 -3.04
N ARG A 227 5.55 4.88 -3.27
CA ARG A 227 5.02 5.28 -4.58
C ARG A 227 6.08 5.15 -5.67
N ASP A 228 7.33 5.47 -5.36
CA ASP A 228 8.44 5.38 -6.32
C ASP A 228 8.78 3.92 -6.63
N LYS A 229 8.79 3.06 -5.60
CA LYS A 229 8.94 1.60 -5.73
C LYS A 229 7.82 1.00 -6.59
N ALA A 230 6.57 1.39 -6.37
CA ALA A 230 5.44 0.91 -7.17
C ALA A 230 5.61 1.28 -8.66
N ARG A 231 5.92 2.56 -8.97
CA ARG A 231 6.18 3.00 -10.35
C ARG A 231 7.35 2.26 -11.00
N ALA A 232 8.44 2.04 -10.25
CA ALA A 232 9.62 1.29 -10.74
C ALA A 232 9.34 -0.19 -11.02
N LEU A 233 8.36 -0.80 -10.34
CA LEU A 233 7.89 -2.16 -10.58
C LEU A 233 6.83 -2.26 -11.70
N GLY A 234 6.39 -1.12 -12.25
CA GLY A 234 5.29 -1.07 -13.23
C GLY A 234 3.88 -1.16 -12.61
N ALA A 235 3.77 -1.11 -11.28
CA ALA A 235 2.52 -1.09 -10.55
C ALA A 235 1.90 0.31 -10.60
N ARG A 236 0.94 0.53 -11.52
CA ARG A 236 0.42 1.85 -11.91
C ARG A 236 -0.98 2.16 -11.39
N ASP A 237 -1.63 1.21 -10.74
CA ASP A 237 -2.93 1.40 -10.08
C ASP A 237 -2.81 1.76 -8.61
N THR A 238 -1.64 1.53 -8.02
CA THR A 238 -1.34 1.78 -6.63
C THR A 238 -1.18 3.27 -6.34
N HIS A 239 -2.00 3.77 -5.41
CA HIS A 239 -1.81 5.07 -4.78
C HIS A 239 -1.60 4.87 -3.27
N VAL A 240 -0.38 5.12 -2.80
CA VAL A 240 -0.01 5.00 -1.38
C VAL A 240 -0.23 6.32 -0.66
N VAL A 241 -1.13 6.30 0.34
CA VAL A 241 -1.32 7.40 1.29
C VAL A 241 -0.58 7.10 2.60
N SER A 242 -0.78 5.91 3.18
CA SER A 242 -0.02 5.41 4.34
C SER A 242 0.83 4.16 4.02
N PRO A 243 1.97 3.96 4.70
CA PRO A 243 2.77 2.73 4.57
C PRO A 243 2.11 1.44 5.06
N ASP A 244 1.15 1.52 6.00
CA ASP A 244 0.51 0.36 6.60
C ASP A 244 -0.65 -0.22 5.79
N GLY A 245 -1.18 0.52 4.81
CA GLY A 245 -2.37 0.13 4.05
C GLY A 245 -3.68 0.26 4.82
N TYR A 246 -3.73 1.03 5.91
CA TYR A 246 -4.97 1.34 6.61
C TYR A 246 -5.92 2.18 5.73
N ASP A 247 -7.19 2.29 6.13
CA ASP A 247 -8.19 3.04 5.35
C ASP A 247 -7.87 4.54 5.34
N ALA A 248 -7.62 5.08 4.15
CA ALA A 248 -7.42 6.51 3.89
C ALA A 248 -8.03 6.91 2.54
N PRO A 249 -8.56 8.15 2.40
CA PRO A 249 -9.12 8.64 1.14
C PRO A 249 -8.09 8.56 0.00
N GLY A 250 -8.47 7.91 -1.11
CA GLY A 250 -7.60 7.71 -2.27
C GLY A 250 -6.60 6.56 -2.16
N GLN A 251 -6.49 5.86 -1.02
CA GLN A 251 -5.58 4.72 -0.88
C GLN A 251 -6.13 3.49 -1.61
N VAL A 252 -5.47 3.13 -2.72
CA VAL A 252 -5.89 2.03 -3.61
C VAL A 252 -4.70 1.23 -4.14
N SER A 253 -4.98 0.02 -4.60
CA SER A 253 -4.14 -0.86 -5.42
C SER A 253 -5.05 -1.65 -6.37
N SER A 254 -4.49 -2.54 -7.18
CA SER A 254 -5.23 -3.53 -7.99
C SER A 254 -4.74 -4.95 -7.70
N ALA A 255 -5.51 -5.97 -8.11
CA ALA A 255 -5.08 -7.36 -7.95
C ALA A 255 -3.79 -7.66 -8.74
N TYR A 256 -3.60 -6.99 -9.88
CA TYR A 256 -2.36 -7.00 -10.64
C TYR A 256 -1.18 -6.40 -9.86
N ASP A 257 -1.31 -5.16 -9.37
CA ASP A 257 -0.23 -4.48 -8.65
C ASP A 257 0.20 -5.25 -7.39
N LEU A 258 -0.76 -5.78 -6.63
CA LEU A 258 -0.51 -6.63 -5.47
C LEU A 258 0.20 -7.96 -5.84
N ALA A 259 -0.15 -8.58 -6.96
CA ALA A 259 0.55 -9.76 -7.46
C ALA A 259 1.98 -9.44 -7.93
N VAL A 260 2.22 -8.26 -8.52
CA VAL A 260 3.57 -7.75 -8.82
C VAL A 260 4.39 -7.63 -7.53
N PHE A 261 3.82 -7.08 -6.45
CA PHE A 261 4.51 -6.98 -5.16
C PHE A 261 4.80 -8.35 -4.55
N GLY A 262 3.83 -9.26 -4.53
CA GLY A 262 4.02 -10.64 -4.06
C GLY A 262 5.14 -11.36 -4.83
N ARG A 263 5.11 -11.29 -6.16
CA ARG A 263 6.14 -11.88 -7.03
C ARG A 263 7.53 -11.27 -6.83
N ALA A 264 7.62 -9.95 -6.72
CA ALA A 264 8.90 -9.28 -6.49
C ALA A 264 9.47 -9.62 -5.10
N GLY A 265 8.61 -9.67 -4.07
CA GLY A 265 9.00 -9.98 -2.70
C GLY A 265 9.54 -11.41 -2.57
N LEU A 266 8.90 -12.39 -3.19
CA LEU A 266 9.32 -13.80 -3.16
C LEU A 266 10.69 -14.08 -3.81
N ARG A 267 11.30 -13.10 -4.50
CA ARG A 267 12.69 -13.18 -4.99
C ARG A 267 13.72 -12.80 -3.94
N ASN A 268 13.31 -12.14 -2.86
CA ASN A 268 14.15 -11.84 -1.70
C ASN A 268 13.94 -12.94 -0.64
N ALA A 269 15.03 -13.60 -0.23
CA ALA A 269 14.98 -14.75 0.67
C ALA A 269 14.48 -14.39 2.08
N GLU A 270 14.77 -13.17 2.57
CA GLU A 270 14.32 -12.70 3.88
C GLU A 270 12.81 -12.39 3.87
N PHE A 271 12.32 -11.69 2.84
CA PHE A 271 10.88 -11.48 2.62
C PHE A 271 10.15 -12.83 2.55
N ALA A 272 10.65 -13.78 1.76
CA ALA A 272 10.07 -15.11 1.62
C ALA A 272 10.09 -15.89 2.95
N GLY A 273 11.15 -15.74 3.75
CA GLY A 273 11.26 -16.31 5.09
C GLY A 273 10.16 -15.81 6.04
N TYR A 274 9.94 -14.50 6.12
CA TYR A 274 8.86 -13.94 6.94
C TYR A 274 7.47 -14.36 6.44
N CYS A 275 7.27 -14.41 5.12
CA CYS A 275 6.03 -14.89 4.50
C CYS A 275 5.68 -16.33 4.90
N ALA A 276 6.66 -17.24 4.88
CA ALA A 276 6.48 -18.66 5.18
C ALA A 276 6.47 -18.99 6.68
N THR A 277 6.81 -18.04 7.56
CA THR A 277 6.84 -18.25 9.01
C THR A 277 5.42 -18.31 9.57
N ALA A 278 4.98 -19.51 9.99
CA ALA A 278 3.64 -19.75 10.52
C ALA A 278 3.46 -19.26 11.97
N THR A 279 4.50 -19.39 12.80
CA THR A 279 4.53 -18.92 14.20
C THR A 279 5.92 -18.42 14.56
N ALA A 280 6.00 -17.51 15.53
CA ALA A 280 7.26 -17.03 16.10
C ALA A 280 7.08 -16.64 17.57
N LYS A 281 8.19 -16.36 18.26
CA LYS A 281 8.17 -15.61 19.52
C LYS A 281 8.39 -14.13 19.24
N PHE A 282 7.68 -13.26 19.96
CA PHE A 282 7.88 -11.82 19.92
C PHE A 282 8.36 -11.31 21.29
N PRO A 283 9.44 -10.51 21.35
CA PRO A 283 10.05 -10.11 22.62
C PRO A 283 9.19 -9.08 23.37
N ALA A 284 9.18 -9.21 24.70
CA ALA A 284 8.27 -8.49 25.59
C ALA A 284 8.96 -8.00 26.88
N GLY A 285 10.27 -7.74 26.83
CA GLY A 285 11.04 -7.19 27.97
C GLY A 285 11.30 -8.24 29.05
N GLY A 286 12.41 -8.97 28.96
CA GLY A 286 12.74 -10.09 29.85
C GLY A 286 11.98 -11.39 29.56
N TRP A 287 10.90 -11.36 28.78
CA TRP A 287 10.12 -12.53 28.35
C TRP A 287 9.67 -12.40 26.88
N SER A 288 8.92 -13.39 26.36
CA SER A 288 8.33 -13.37 25.01
C SER A 288 7.00 -14.13 24.94
N TYR A 289 6.09 -13.71 24.07
CA TYR A 289 4.84 -14.41 23.75
C TYR A 289 4.88 -15.02 22.35
N GLY A 290 3.97 -15.96 22.08
CA GLY A 290 3.78 -16.51 20.74
C GLY A 290 2.98 -15.55 19.86
N ILE A 291 3.42 -15.36 18.63
CA ILE A 291 2.66 -14.74 17.55
C ILE A 291 2.45 -15.75 16.42
N GLN A 292 1.34 -15.64 15.70
CA GLN A 292 0.93 -16.55 14.65
C GLN A 292 0.57 -15.76 13.39
N ASN A 293 0.87 -16.34 12.22
CA ASN A 293 0.61 -15.72 10.94
C ASN A 293 -0.90 -15.60 10.64
N THR A 294 -1.36 -14.38 10.32
CA THR A 294 -2.75 -14.12 9.97
C THR A 294 -3.19 -14.75 8.63
N ASN A 295 -2.27 -15.25 7.80
CA ASN A 295 -2.63 -16.04 6.62
C ASN A 295 -3.11 -17.44 7.02
N ARG A 296 -4.42 -17.64 6.99
CA ARG A 296 -5.07 -18.87 7.49
C ARG A 296 -4.81 -20.11 6.63
N LEU A 297 -4.52 -19.95 5.33
CA LEU A 297 -4.08 -21.08 4.49
C LEU A 297 -2.72 -21.64 4.94
N LEU A 298 -1.89 -20.84 5.62
CA LEU A 298 -0.61 -21.29 6.18
C LEU A 298 -0.81 -21.99 7.53
N THR A 299 -1.68 -21.43 8.38
CA THR A 299 -1.80 -21.83 9.79
C THR A 299 -2.91 -22.83 10.08
N GLY A 300 -3.92 -22.94 9.21
CA GLY A 300 -5.07 -23.84 9.38
C GLY A 300 -6.16 -23.30 10.32
N VAL A 301 -6.17 -22.00 10.61
CA VAL A 301 -7.11 -21.41 11.57
C VAL A 301 -8.44 -21.07 10.91
N GLY A 302 -9.41 -21.97 11.05
CA GLY A 302 -10.79 -21.82 10.54
C GLY A 302 -10.97 -22.14 9.05
N VAL A 303 -9.91 -22.57 8.38
CA VAL A 303 -9.85 -23.13 7.02
C VAL A 303 -8.81 -24.25 7.02
N GLU A 304 -8.86 -25.17 6.08
CA GLU A 304 -7.79 -26.17 5.95
C GLU A 304 -6.46 -25.49 5.56
N ARG A 305 -5.31 -26.04 5.95
CA ARG A 305 -4.01 -25.62 5.41
C ARG A 305 -3.93 -25.93 3.91
N TYR A 306 -3.21 -25.12 3.14
CA TYR A 306 -3.03 -25.34 1.70
C TYR A 306 -1.69 -26.04 1.42
N PRO A 307 -1.66 -27.25 0.81
CA PRO A 307 -0.43 -27.98 0.54
C PRO A 307 0.53 -27.21 -0.39
N GLY A 308 1.74 -26.96 0.11
CA GLY A 308 2.80 -26.24 -0.60
C GLY A 308 2.72 -24.71 -0.51
N LEU A 309 1.85 -24.14 0.33
CA LEU A 309 1.78 -22.69 0.52
C LEU A 309 3.08 -22.11 1.12
N ILE A 310 3.52 -20.96 0.59
CA ILE A 310 4.69 -20.19 1.04
C ILE A 310 4.30 -18.78 1.54
N GLY A 311 3.02 -18.56 1.85
CA GLY A 311 2.50 -17.37 2.53
C GLY A 311 2.16 -16.20 1.62
N VAL A 312 2.98 -15.14 1.69
CA VAL A 312 2.73 -13.74 1.30
C VAL A 312 1.95 -12.93 2.35
N LYS A 313 0.74 -12.41 2.11
CA LYS A 313 0.07 -11.53 3.08
C LYS A 313 -1.44 -11.40 2.87
N ASN A 314 -2.20 -11.45 3.96
CA ASN A 314 -3.61 -11.09 4.01
C ASN A 314 -3.84 -9.68 4.61
N GLY A 315 -5.01 -9.09 4.36
CA GLY A 315 -5.45 -7.84 4.98
C GLY A 315 -6.97 -7.72 5.05
N TYR A 316 -7.44 -6.96 6.04
CA TYR A 316 -8.83 -6.54 6.17
C TYR A 316 -8.89 -5.11 6.68
N THR A 317 -9.82 -4.32 6.13
CA THR A 317 -10.31 -3.05 6.69
C THR A 317 -11.79 -2.90 6.33
N THR A 318 -12.49 -1.95 6.96
CA THR A 318 -13.91 -1.69 6.69
C THR A 318 -14.14 -1.32 5.22
N ASN A 319 -13.29 -0.46 4.64
CA ASN A 319 -13.48 -0.03 3.25
C ASN A 319 -12.95 -1.05 2.23
N ALA A 320 -11.91 -1.83 2.56
CA ALA A 320 -11.36 -2.85 1.66
C ALA A 320 -12.22 -4.11 1.57
N GLY A 321 -12.82 -4.54 2.68
CA GLY A 321 -13.20 -5.93 2.87
C GLY A 321 -11.96 -6.83 3.05
N ASN A 322 -12.10 -8.13 2.78
CA ASN A 322 -10.98 -9.05 2.85
C ASN A 322 -10.11 -8.98 1.58
N THR A 323 -8.79 -9.05 1.75
CA THR A 323 -7.79 -9.07 0.68
C THR A 323 -6.71 -10.09 1.01
N LEU A 324 -6.19 -10.77 0.00
CA LEU A 324 -5.14 -11.77 0.14
C LEU A 324 -4.23 -11.76 -1.07
N ILE A 325 -2.92 -11.75 -0.81
CA ILE A 325 -1.92 -12.29 -1.73
C ILE A 325 -1.49 -13.61 -1.13
N ALA A 326 -1.60 -14.68 -1.90
CA ALA A 326 -1.18 -16.03 -1.55
C ALA A 326 -0.17 -16.54 -2.57
N ALA A 327 0.75 -17.40 -2.15
CA ALA A 327 1.62 -18.12 -3.06
C ALA A 327 1.81 -19.56 -2.62
N ALA A 328 1.95 -20.47 -3.57
CA ALA A 328 2.22 -21.88 -3.32
C ALA A 328 3.18 -22.46 -4.35
N LYS A 329 3.89 -23.52 -3.97
CA LYS A 329 4.85 -24.25 -4.81
C LYS A 329 4.50 -25.72 -4.90
N ARG A 330 4.35 -26.25 -6.12
CA ARG A 330 4.16 -27.69 -6.41
C ARG A 330 4.99 -28.06 -7.63
N GLY A 331 5.71 -29.20 -7.58
CA GLY A 331 6.50 -29.69 -8.71
C GLY A 331 7.53 -28.69 -9.27
N GLY A 332 8.18 -27.91 -8.40
CA GLY A 332 9.11 -26.85 -8.81
C GLY A 332 8.48 -25.53 -9.26
N ARG A 333 7.22 -25.55 -9.72
CA ARG A 333 6.45 -24.37 -10.14
C ARG A 333 5.88 -23.61 -8.95
N THR A 334 6.01 -22.29 -8.94
CA THR A 334 5.39 -21.40 -7.94
C THR A 334 4.32 -20.54 -8.58
N LEU A 335 3.12 -20.53 -8.01
CA LEU A 335 2.04 -19.63 -8.38
C LEU A 335 1.87 -18.53 -7.33
N VAL A 336 1.47 -17.34 -7.79
CA VAL A 336 0.96 -16.24 -6.97
C VAL A 336 -0.49 -16.00 -7.35
N VAL A 337 -1.35 -15.90 -6.35
CA VAL A 337 -2.76 -15.55 -6.48
C VAL A 337 -3.04 -14.31 -5.65
N THR A 338 -3.80 -13.37 -6.20
CA THR A 338 -4.38 -12.26 -5.43
C THR A 338 -5.89 -12.31 -5.50
N VAL A 339 -6.56 -12.06 -4.37
CA VAL A 339 -8.01 -12.01 -4.21
C VAL A 339 -8.37 -10.74 -3.44
N MET A 340 -9.28 -9.93 -3.97
CA MET A 340 -9.72 -8.68 -3.37
C MET A 340 -11.23 -8.60 -3.28
N ARG A 341 -11.74 -8.35 -2.07
CA ARG A 341 -13.15 -8.16 -1.73
C ARG A 341 -14.08 -9.26 -2.30
N PRO A 342 -14.06 -10.47 -1.74
CA PRO A 342 -15.19 -11.40 -1.85
C PRO A 342 -16.50 -10.73 -1.41
N GLU A 343 -17.54 -10.85 -2.24
CA GLU A 343 -18.87 -10.30 -1.93
C GLU A 343 -19.76 -11.30 -1.17
N SER A 344 -19.39 -12.58 -1.13
CA SER A 344 -20.10 -13.64 -0.41
C SER A 344 -19.16 -14.51 0.46
N GLY A 345 -19.69 -15.51 1.15
CA GLY A 345 -18.91 -16.45 1.98
C GLY A 345 -18.23 -15.87 3.25
N GLY A 346 -18.31 -14.56 3.48
CA GLY A 346 -17.88 -13.92 4.72
C GLY A 346 -16.36 -13.89 4.94
N GLY A 347 -15.94 -13.92 6.22
CA GLY A 347 -14.55 -13.68 6.62
C GLY A 347 -13.53 -14.73 6.14
N HIS A 348 -13.97 -15.90 5.70
CA HIS A 348 -13.10 -16.99 5.23
C HIS A 348 -13.03 -17.08 3.69
N ALA A 349 -13.98 -16.47 2.96
CA ALA A 349 -14.08 -16.58 1.50
C ALA A 349 -12.78 -16.23 0.77
N VAL A 350 -12.05 -15.20 1.24
CA VAL A 350 -10.79 -14.77 0.61
C VAL A 350 -9.72 -15.86 0.58
N TYR A 351 -9.76 -16.80 1.53
CA TYR A 351 -8.81 -17.92 1.63
C TYR A 351 -9.28 -19.09 0.76
N GLU A 352 -10.57 -19.44 0.79
CA GLU A 352 -11.09 -20.57 0.00
C GLU A 352 -11.18 -20.24 -1.49
N GLU A 353 -11.53 -19.01 -1.87
CA GLU A 353 -11.45 -18.54 -3.27
C GLU A 353 -9.99 -18.55 -3.75
N ALA A 354 -9.03 -18.17 -2.91
CA ALA A 354 -7.61 -18.27 -3.24
C ALA A 354 -7.12 -19.72 -3.36
N ARG A 355 -7.65 -20.65 -2.54
CA ARG A 355 -7.43 -22.10 -2.69
C ARG A 355 -7.93 -22.59 -4.05
N SER A 356 -9.20 -22.32 -4.38
CA SER A 356 -9.80 -22.71 -5.65
C SER A 356 -9.02 -22.17 -6.86
N LEU A 357 -8.58 -20.90 -6.80
CA LEU A 357 -7.77 -20.27 -7.85
C LEU A 357 -6.34 -20.85 -7.93
N LEU A 358 -5.70 -21.20 -6.80
CA LEU A 358 -4.39 -21.87 -6.80
C LEU A 358 -4.51 -23.30 -7.36
N ASP A 359 -5.51 -24.08 -6.93
CA ASP A 359 -5.74 -25.44 -7.42
C ASP A 359 -6.08 -25.45 -8.92
N TRP A 360 -6.93 -24.51 -9.38
CA TRP A 360 -7.15 -24.27 -10.81
C TRP A 360 -5.83 -23.95 -11.54
N GLY A 361 -5.02 -23.02 -11.02
CA GLY A 361 -3.78 -22.60 -11.68
C GLY A 361 -2.73 -23.71 -11.80
N PHE A 362 -2.71 -24.65 -10.85
CA PHE A 362 -1.89 -25.85 -10.93
C PHE A 362 -2.47 -26.88 -11.92
N ALA A 363 -3.79 -27.12 -11.89
CA ALA A 363 -4.45 -28.02 -12.83
C ALA A 363 -4.34 -27.51 -14.29
N ALA A 364 -4.40 -26.20 -14.51
CA ALA A 364 -4.31 -25.54 -15.81
C ALA A 364 -2.89 -25.50 -16.41
N ALA A 365 -1.86 -26.01 -15.72
CA ALA A 365 -0.47 -26.01 -16.19
C ALA A 365 -0.32 -26.57 -17.62
N GLY A 366 0.35 -25.82 -18.50
CA GLY A 366 0.55 -26.16 -19.92
C GLY A 366 -0.71 -26.07 -20.81
N ARG A 367 -1.91 -25.91 -20.22
CA ARG A 367 -3.21 -25.92 -20.90
C ARG A 367 -3.86 -24.55 -21.03
N VAL A 368 -3.20 -23.49 -20.55
CA VAL A 368 -3.65 -22.09 -20.73
C VAL A 368 -2.53 -21.24 -21.31
N ASP A 369 -2.91 -20.33 -22.20
CA ASP A 369 -2.04 -19.27 -22.72
C ASP A 369 -2.12 -18.05 -21.81
N ALA A 370 -1.03 -17.27 -21.76
CA ALA A 370 -0.99 -16.08 -20.93
C ALA A 370 -1.94 -14.99 -21.46
N VAL A 371 -2.70 -14.37 -20.56
CA VAL A 371 -3.52 -13.17 -20.85
C VAL A 371 -2.74 -11.86 -20.69
N GLY A 372 -1.56 -11.92 -20.08
CA GLY A 372 -0.64 -10.79 -19.88
C GLY A 372 0.58 -11.20 -19.03
N SER A 373 1.31 -10.22 -18.48
CA SER A 373 2.55 -10.46 -17.73
C SER A 373 2.70 -9.53 -16.53
N LEU A 374 3.18 -10.06 -15.40
CA LEU A 374 3.65 -9.34 -14.21
C LEU A 374 5.10 -8.82 -14.35
N VAL A 375 5.71 -8.94 -15.54
CA VAL A 375 7.00 -8.31 -15.84
C VAL A 375 6.71 -6.99 -16.55
N PRO A 376 7.15 -5.83 -16.02
CA PRO A 376 6.99 -4.57 -16.74
C PRO A 376 7.71 -4.65 -18.09
N PRO A 377 7.13 -4.10 -19.18
CA PRO A 377 7.81 -4.00 -20.46
C PRO A 377 9.17 -3.35 -20.26
N ARG A 378 10.23 -3.97 -20.81
CA ARG A 378 11.57 -3.35 -20.79
C ARG A 378 11.45 -2.00 -21.50
N PRO A 379 11.96 -0.90 -20.93
CA PRO A 379 12.08 0.35 -21.68
C PRO A 379 12.78 0.06 -22.99
N ALA A 380 12.20 0.48 -24.11
CA ALA A 380 12.84 0.30 -25.41
C ALA A 380 14.27 0.84 -25.31
N ALA A 381 15.25 0.03 -25.70
CA ALA A 381 16.63 0.50 -25.71
C ALA A 381 16.66 1.77 -26.58
N ALA A 382 17.25 2.85 -26.06
CA ALA A 382 17.52 4.02 -26.88
C ALA A 382 18.21 3.54 -28.17
N PRO A 383 17.79 3.99 -29.36
CA PRO A 383 18.27 3.44 -30.62
C PRO A 383 19.79 3.50 -30.62
N GLN A 384 20.43 2.32 -30.66
CA GLN A 384 21.88 2.26 -30.74
C GLN A 384 22.26 2.92 -32.05
N ALA A 385 23.09 3.97 -31.97
CA ALA A 385 23.69 4.57 -33.14
C ALA A 385 24.42 3.46 -33.91
N GLY A 386 23.98 3.21 -35.14
CA GLY A 386 24.55 2.14 -35.95
C GLY A 386 26.04 2.37 -36.21
N PRO A 387 26.82 1.31 -36.48
CA PRO A 387 28.23 1.45 -36.82
C PRO A 387 28.36 2.12 -38.19
N GLY A 388 28.52 3.45 -38.21
CA GLY A 388 28.40 4.18 -39.48
C GLY A 388 28.52 5.71 -39.42
N SER A 389 29.44 6.27 -38.63
CA SER A 389 29.98 7.60 -38.92
C SER A 389 31.44 7.69 -38.49
N LEU A 390 32.32 7.96 -39.45
CA LEU A 390 33.73 8.28 -39.19
C LEU A 390 33.80 9.64 -38.45
N PRO A 391 34.80 9.85 -37.57
CA PRO A 391 34.96 11.14 -36.90
C PRO A 391 35.27 12.21 -37.95
N ALA A 392 34.42 13.23 -38.02
CA ALA A 392 34.70 14.42 -38.82
C ALA A 392 35.98 15.11 -38.31
N GLU A 393 36.80 15.60 -39.23
CA GLU A 393 38.10 16.19 -38.91
C GLU A 393 38.00 17.38 -37.95
N ARG A 394 39.05 17.51 -37.14
CA ARG A 394 39.22 18.56 -36.15
C ARG A 394 39.64 19.85 -36.84
N ALA A 395 38.66 20.64 -37.31
CA ALA A 395 38.93 21.99 -37.80
C ALA A 395 39.51 22.86 -36.66
N GLU A 396 40.71 23.39 -36.87
CA GLU A 396 41.33 24.35 -35.95
C GLU A 396 40.48 25.62 -35.82
N ALA A 397 40.23 26.04 -34.58
CA ALA A 397 39.55 27.30 -34.31
C ALA A 397 40.50 28.47 -34.58
N ALA A 398 40.28 29.19 -35.68
CA ALA A 398 40.99 30.42 -35.96
C ALA A 398 40.78 31.45 -34.84
N VAL A 399 41.88 31.90 -34.23
CA VAL A 399 41.87 32.88 -33.14
C VAL A 399 41.54 34.26 -33.68
N VAL A 400 40.35 34.78 -33.39
CA VAL A 400 40.02 36.19 -33.57
C VAL A 400 40.25 36.94 -32.26
N THR A 401 41.35 37.68 -32.19
CA THR A 401 41.63 38.61 -31.09
C THR A 401 40.84 39.90 -31.25
N VAL A 402 40.07 40.28 -30.22
CA VAL A 402 39.52 41.64 -30.06
C VAL A 402 39.89 42.19 -28.67
N PRO A 403 40.44 43.41 -28.55
CA PRO A 403 40.91 43.96 -27.28
C PRO A 403 39.83 44.77 -26.54
N GLY A 404 39.91 44.84 -25.21
CA GLY A 404 39.27 45.88 -24.39
C GLY A 404 38.20 45.41 -23.39
N TRP A 405 38.58 45.34 -22.11
CA TRP A 405 37.68 45.34 -20.94
C TRP A 405 37.12 46.76 -20.67
N PRO A 406 36.16 46.98 -19.73
CA PRO A 406 35.34 46.01 -18.99
C PRO A 406 33.82 46.35 -18.96
N VAL A 407 32.95 45.33 -18.98
CA VAL A 407 31.53 45.50 -18.56
C VAL A 407 31.19 44.55 -17.42
N VAL A 408 31.62 44.94 -16.22
CA VAL A 408 31.12 44.40 -14.93
C VAL A 408 29.78 45.08 -14.53
N GLY A 409 29.27 46.02 -15.35
CA GLY A 409 28.12 46.86 -15.03
C GLY A 409 26.72 46.29 -15.32
N ALA A 410 26.57 45.12 -15.96
CA ALA A 410 25.28 44.68 -16.51
C ALA A 410 24.52 43.60 -15.68
N ILE A 411 25.14 42.99 -14.66
CA ILE A 411 24.50 41.93 -13.85
C ILE A 411 24.18 42.41 -12.41
N THR A 412 24.73 43.54 -11.97
CA THR A 412 24.46 44.16 -10.66
C THR A 412 23.23 45.10 -10.64
N GLY A 413 22.47 45.22 -11.74
CA GLY A 413 21.32 46.12 -11.84
C GLY A 413 19.99 45.58 -11.27
N ALA A 414 19.75 44.27 -11.32
CA ALA A 414 18.42 43.70 -11.03
C ALA A 414 18.14 43.37 -9.55
N ALA A 415 19.18 43.25 -8.72
CA ALA A 415 19.04 42.89 -7.30
C ALA A 415 18.88 44.11 -6.36
N GLY A 416 19.34 45.29 -6.76
CA GLY A 416 19.37 46.47 -5.88
C GLY A 416 18.01 47.17 -5.69
N VAL A 417 17.16 47.18 -6.72
CA VAL A 417 15.90 47.95 -6.71
C VAL A 417 14.84 47.33 -5.78
N GLY A 418 14.77 46.00 -5.70
CA GLY A 418 13.81 45.31 -4.84
C GLY A 418 14.05 45.52 -3.34
N ALA A 419 15.33 45.51 -2.91
CA ALA A 419 15.68 45.68 -1.50
C ALA A 419 15.35 47.09 -0.98
N ALA A 420 15.56 48.13 -1.80
CA ALA A 420 15.24 49.51 -1.44
C ALA A 420 13.73 49.75 -1.24
N ALA A 421 12.88 49.16 -2.10
CA ALA A 421 11.43 49.30 -2.00
C ALA A 421 10.85 48.66 -0.72
N VAL A 422 11.39 47.51 -0.31
CA VAL A 422 10.98 46.83 0.94
C VAL A 422 11.48 47.58 2.19
N ALA A 423 12.72 48.09 2.17
CA ALA A 423 13.25 48.87 3.29
C ALA A 423 12.49 50.21 3.49
N LEU A 424 12.09 50.87 2.40
CA LEU A 424 11.32 52.12 2.46
C LEU A 424 9.90 51.90 2.98
N THR A 425 9.20 50.85 2.53
CA THR A 425 7.85 50.53 3.02
C THR A 425 7.83 50.08 4.48
N LEU A 426 8.87 49.38 4.96
CA LEU A 426 9.02 49.05 6.39
C LEU A 426 9.30 50.31 7.24
N ARG A 427 10.20 51.20 6.81
CA ARG A 427 10.45 52.47 7.53
C ARG A 427 9.21 53.36 7.62
N LEU A 428 8.41 53.45 6.55
CA LEU A 428 7.19 54.26 6.53
C LEU A 428 6.03 53.65 7.35
N ARG A 429 5.99 52.33 7.53
CA ARG A 429 4.98 51.66 8.38
C ARG A 429 5.31 51.72 9.87
N PHE A 430 6.58 51.58 10.27
CA PHE A 430 6.97 51.59 11.69
C PHE A 430 7.36 52.98 12.22
N GLY A 431 7.74 53.92 11.36
CA GLY A 431 8.10 55.29 11.75
C GLY A 431 6.93 56.18 12.22
N ARG A 432 5.67 55.73 12.12
CA ARG A 432 4.47 56.49 12.50
C ARG A 432 3.88 56.13 13.87
N SER A 433 4.49 55.19 14.60
CA SER A 433 4.05 54.82 15.96
C SER A 433 4.86 55.51 17.08
N ALA A 434 5.66 56.51 16.75
CA ALA A 434 6.54 57.24 17.67
C ALA A 434 6.52 58.76 17.41
N ARG A 435 5.32 59.36 17.46
CA ARG A 435 5.01 60.80 17.65
C ARG A 435 3.48 60.95 17.60
N GLY A 436 2.87 61.17 18.76
CA GLY A 436 1.42 61.15 18.98
C GLY A 436 1.16 60.63 20.38
#